data_AF-A0A967BEN2-F1
#
_entry.id   AF-A0A967BEN2-F1
#
_cell.length_a   1.000
_cell.length_b   1.000
_cell.length_c   1.000
_cell.angle_alpha   90.00
_cell.angle_beta   90.00
_cell.angle_gamma   90.00
#
_symmetry.space_group_name_H-M   'P 1'
#
loop_
_entity.id
_entity.type
_entity.pdbx_description
1 polymer ?
#
loop_
_entity_poly.entity_id
_entity_poly.type
_entity_poly.pdbx_seq_one_letter_code
_entity_poly.pdbx_strand_id
1 'polypeptide(L)'
;MHRFAFIVCCAVALMVTAPRMAKAQDITLAVPQALQDSGLLEYVLPRFSLKTGVRIAVVENAESADLSLSEDSGAGRAVFTGPQATWHIVISARDNENARRLADWLTSEIGKRTVAAYTVDGAAPFGPAKQAKAEVAAVTFDGDAARGENLSDKLCGRCHVVSRDERMNDIGSTPSFHVLRARQDWDSRFQSFYARNPHPAFTQVADVTPPFHEERPPPIVPVEMTLDDLQAIMAYVSALKPADLGAPIQHQ
;
A
#
# COMPACT_ATOMS: atom_id res chain seq x y z
N MET A 1 1.92 100.21 0.47
CA MET A 1 2.64 98.97 0.09
C MET A 1 2.43 97.95 1.19
N HIS A 2 1.84 96.81 0.85
CA HIS A 2 1.10 95.93 1.77
C HIS A 2 1.97 95.08 2.70
N ARG A 3 1.41 94.86 3.91
CA ARG A 3 1.80 93.89 4.93
C ARG A 3 1.02 92.58 4.75
N PHE A 4 1.52 91.54 5.42
CA PHE A 4 0.84 90.37 6.03
C PHE A 4 1.04 88.97 5.43
N ALA A 5 1.43 88.08 6.36
CA ALA A 5 1.58 86.63 6.28
C ALA A 5 0.24 85.87 6.22
N PHE A 6 0.25 84.59 5.80
CA PHE A 6 -0.55 83.42 6.27
C PHE A 6 -0.38 82.27 5.24
N ILE A 7 0.34 81.17 5.54
CA ILE A 7 -0.13 79.82 5.96
C ILE A 7 -1.31 79.23 5.15
N VAL A 8 -1.17 77.93 4.80
CA VAL A 8 -2.21 76.89 4.55
C VAL A 8 -2.46 76.55 3.06
N CYS A 9 -2.02 75.37 2.59
CA CYS A 9 -2.85 74.16 2.48
C CYS A 9 -2.18 73.09 1.58
N CYS A 10 -1.53 72.11 2.20
CA CYS A 10 -1.31 70.79 1.58
C CYS A 10 -2.65 70.07 1.53
N ALA A 11 -3.15 69.70 0.35
CA ALA A 11 -4.37 68.90 0.25
C ALA A 11 -4.41 68.05 -1.05
N VAL A 12 -4.30 66.73 -0.82
CA VAL A 12 -5.01 65.64 -1.53
C VAL A 12 -4.53 65.25 -2.93
N ALA A 13 -3.79 64.13 -2.99
CA ALA A 13 -4.17 62.94 -3.76
C ALA A 13 -3.27 61.74 -3.40
N LEU A 14 -3.37 61.25 -2.15
CA LEU A 14 -2.91 59.88 -1.86
C LEU A 14 -4.07 58.93 -2.21
N MET A 15 -4.04 58.38 -3.42
CA MET A 15 -4.73 57.11 -3.69
C MET A 15 -4.04 56.05 -2.84
N VAL A 16 -4.60 55.78 -1.66
CA VAL A 16 -4.21 54.62 -0.85
C VAL A 16 -4.69 53.38 -1.58
N THR A 17 -3.82 52.79 -2.39
CA THR A 17 -3.93 51.37 -2.74
C THR A 17 -3.67 50.60 -1.45
N ALA A 18 -4.72 50.26 -0.71
CA ALA A 18 -4.60 49.36 0.41
C ALA A 18 -4.01 48.03 -0.13
N PRO A 19 -2.88 47.53 0.40
CA PRO A 19 -2.42 46.21 0.05
C PRO A 19 -3.51 45.22 0.48
N ARG A 20 -4.05 44.45 -0.46
CA ARG A 20 -4.83 43.25 -0.13
C ARG A 20 -3.90 42.36 0.69
N MET A 21 -4.10 42.29 2.01
CA MET A 21 -3.47 41.25 2.83
C MET A 21 -4.02 39.91 2.34
N ALA A 22 -3.29 39.27 1.43
CA ALA A 22 -3.51 37.87 1.09
C ALA A 22 -3.34 37.08 2.40
N LYS A 23 -4.41 36.41 2.86
CA LYS A 23 -4.28 35.48 3.99
C LYS A 23 -3.29 34.40 3.59
N ALA A 24 -2.25 34.21 4.40
CA ALA A 24 -1.28 33.14 4.21
C ALA A 24 -2.02 31.79 4.07
N GLN A 25 -1.69 31.10 2.99
CA GLN A 25 -2.15 29.74 2.69
C GLN A 25 -1.23 28.78 3.44
N ASP A 26 -1.77 27.68 3.97
CA ASP A 26 -0.97 26.75 4.77
C ASP A 26 -0.19 25.78 3.88
N ILE A 27 -0.77 25.40 2.73
CA ILE A 27 -0.15 24.55 1.71
C ILE A 27 -0.62 24.93 0.29
N THR A 28 0.20 24.61 -0.70
CA THR A 28 -0.07 24.73 -2.12
C THR A 28 -0.19 23.35 -2.79
N LEU A 29 -1.14 23.20 -3.69
CA LEU A 29 -1.44 21.96 -4.41
C LEU A 29 -1.45 22.23 -5.91
N ALA A 30 -0.52 21.63 -6.64
CA ALA A 30 -0.53 21.65 -8.09
C ALA A 30 -1.47 20.57 -8.65
N VAL A 31 -2.33 20.97 -9.57
CA VAL A 31 -3.42 20.11 -10.08
C VAL A 31 -3.42 20.14 -11.61
N PRO A 32 -3.37 18.98 -12.28
CA PRO A 32 -3.51 18.91 -13.72
C PRO A 32 -4.83 19.50 -14.20
N GLN A 33 -4.81 20.22 -15.33
CA GLN A 33 -5.98 20.97 -15.82
C GLN A 33 -7.23 20.10 -15.98
N ALA A 34 -7.07 18.89 -16.49
CA ALA A 34 -8.18 17.95 -16.68
C ALA A 34 -8.91 17.60 -15.36
N LEU A 35 -8.19 17.63 -14.24
CA LEU A 35 -8.77 17.41 -12.92
C LEU A 35 -9.36 18.70 -12.33
N GLN A 36 -8.80 19.87 -12.65
CA GLN A 36 -9.41 21.16 -12.29
C GLN A 36 -10.77 21.32 -12.98
N ASP A 37 -10.82 21.06 -14.29
CA ASP A 37 -12.03 21.14 -15.12
C ASP A 37 -13.12 20.18 -14.68
N SER A 38 -12.74 19.09 -14.01
CA SER A 38 -13.70 18.12 -13.47
C SER A 38 -14.55 18.65 -12.31
N GLY A 39 -14.15 19.75 -11.66
CA GLY A 39 -14.84 20.29 -10.47
C GLY A 39 -14.67 19.47 -9.19
N LEU A 40 -14.00 18.31 -9.23
CA LEU A 40 -13.84 17.44 -8.05
C LEU A 40 -13.19 18.16 -6.88
N LEU A 41 -12.12 18.93 -7.11
CA LEU A 41 -11.38 19.57 -6.02
C LEU A 41 -12.14 20.73 -5.37
N GLU A 42 -13.02 21.40 -6.10
CA GLU A 42 -13.94 22.39 -5.53
C GLU A 42 -14.94 21.74 -4.56
N TYR A 43 -15.26 20.47 -4.78
CA TYR A 43 -16.06 19.68 -3.85
C TYR A 43 -15.23 19.15 -2.68
N VAL A 44 -14.05 18.62 -2.93
CA VAL A 44 -13.27 17.87 -1.93
C VAL A 44 -12.52 18.79 -0.96
N LEU A 45 -11.79 19.80 -1.47
CA LEU A 45 -10.89 20.62 -0.65
C LEU A 45 -11.61 21.41 0.45
N PRO A 46 -12.79 22.05 0.21
CA PRO A 46 -13.49 22.76 1.28
C PRO A 46 -13.89 21.86 2.45
N ARG A 47 -14.22 20.58 2.18
CA ARG A 47 -14.60 19.62 3.23
C ARG A 47 -13.42 19.21 4.09
N PHE A 48 -12.25 19.04 3.48
CA PHE A 48 -11.00 18.86 4.21
C PHE A 48 -10.70 20.09 5.06
N SER A 49 -10.64 21.27 4.44
CA SER A 49 -10.31 22.54 5.11
C SER A 49 -11.25 22.86 6.27
N LEU A 50 -12.55 22.58 6.13
CA LEU A 50 -13.54 22.79 7.20
C LEU A 50 -13.26 21.91 8.42
N LYS A 51 -12.85 20.65 8.21
CA LYS A 51 -12.58 19.71 9.30
C LYS A 51 -11.21 19.91 9.94
N THR A 52 -10.22 20.32 9.16
CA THR A 52 -8.82 20.34 9.60
C THR A 52 -8.29 21.73 9.94
N GLY A 53 -8.97 22.79 9.47
CA GLY A 53 -8.50 24.17 9.56
C GLY A 53 -7.42 24.54 8.55
N VAL A 54 -6.95 23.59 7.74
CA VAL A 54 -5.85 23.77 6.78
C VAL A 54 -6.35 24.45 5.51
N ARG A 55 -5.74 25.56 5.14
CA ARG A 55 -6.02 26.32 3.91
C ARG A 55 -5.13 25.85 2.78
N ILE A 56 -5.77 25.52 1.66
CA ILE A 56 -5.10 24.99 0.47
C ILE A 56 -5.27 25.99 -0.65
N ALA A 57 -4.21 26.20 -1.43
CA ALA A 57 -4.26 26.93 -2.67
C ALA A 57 -3.89 26.07 -3.85
N VAL A 58 -4.75 26.10 -4.87
CA VAL A 58 -4.45 25.42 -6.13
C VAL A 58 -3.53 26.32 -6.96
N VAL A 59 -2.43 25.76 -7.44
CA VAL A 59 -1.42 26.44 -8.24
C VAL A 59 -1.14 25.67 -9.53
N GLU A 60 -0.60 26.34 -10.54
CA GLU A 60 -0.28 25.70 -11.83
C GLU A 60 1.06 24.96 -11.81
N ASN A 61 2.06 25.51 -11.10
CA ASN A 61 3.42 24.97 -11.12
C ASN A 61 3.63 23.92 -10.01
N ALA A 62 3.86 22.67 -10.42
CA ALA A 62 4.15 21.54 -9.53
C ALA A 62 5.52 21.60 -8.84
N GLU A 63 6.53 22.25 -9.45
CA GLU A 63 7.88 22.33 -8.89
C GLU A 63 7.94 23.21 -7.64
N SER A 64 7.07 24.23 -7.58
CA SER A 64 6.97 25.16 -6.45
C SER A 64 5.87 24.81 -5.45
N ALA A 65 5.08 23.76 -5.71
CA ALA A 65 3.96 23.38 -4.87
C ALA A 65 4.39 22.40 -3.76
N ASP A 66 3.75 22.49 -2.59
CA ASP A 66 3.97 21.53 -1.50
C ASP A 66 3.54 20.11 -1.89
N LEU A 67 2.49 20.03 -2.71
CA LEU A 67 1.87 18.81 -3.21
C LEU A 67 1.58 18.93 -4.70
N SER A 68 1.57 17.81 -5.40
CA SER A 68 1.01 17.73 -6.75
C SER A 68 0.15 16.49 -6.95
N LEU A 69 -0.79 16.56 -7.87
CA LEU A 69 -1.52 15.39 -8.37
C LEU A 69 -0.95 14.98 -9.73
N SER A 70 -0.67 13.69 -9.89
CA SER A 70 -0.07 13.12 -11.10
C SER A 70 -0.83 11.88 -11.54
N GLU A 71 -0.89 11.65 -12.86
CA GLU A 71 -1.35 10.38 -13.45
C GLU A 71 -0.25 9.30 -13.46
N ASP A 72 1.02 9.68 -13.26
CA ASP A 72 2.13 8.74 -13.19
C ASP A 72 2.08 7.92 -11.90
N SER A 73 1.87 6.61 -12.07
CA SER A 73 1.84 5.64 -10.98
C SER A 73 3.15 5.49 -10.20
N GLY A 74 4.29 5.89 -10.78
CA GLY A 74 5.59 5.90 -10.12
C GLY A 74 5.87 7.16 -9.30
N ALA A 75 5.11 8.24 -9.52
CA ALA A 75 5.42 9.54 -8.94
C ALA A 75 4.98 9.70 -7.48
N GLY A 76 3.95 8.98 -7.03
CA GLY A 76 3.36 9.23 -5.71
C GLY A 76 2.37 8.17 -5.23
N ARG A 77 1.61 8.52 -4.18
CA ARG A 77 0.64 7.62 -3.55
C ARG A 77 -0.72 7.73 -4.23
N ALA A 78 -1.30 6.62 -4.67
CA ALA A 78 -2.63 6.61 -5.28
C ALA A 78 -3.70 7.12 -4.29
N VAL A 79 -4.55 8.05 -4.72
CA VAL A 79 -5.58 8.68 -3.87
C VAL A 79 -7.00 8.41 -4.36
N PHE A 80 -7.26 8.44 -5.67
CA PHE A 80 -8.56 8.13 -6.25
C PHE A 80 -8.45 7.77 -7.73
N THR A 81 -9.48 7.13 -8.27
CA THR A 81 -9.59 6.84 -9.71
C THR A 81 -10.74 7.64 -10.30
N GLY A 82 -10.49 8.31 -11.42
CA GLY A 82 -11.48 9.04 -12.20
C GLY A 82 -11.63 8.48 -13.62
N PRO A 83 -12.36 9.19 -14.50
CA PRO A 83 -12.61 8.73 -15.87
C PRO A 83 -11.34 8.62 -16.72
N GLN A 84 -10.34 9.46 -16.45
CA GLN A 84 -9.12 9.57 -17.25
C GLN A 84 -7.97 8.70 -16.72
N ALA A 85 -7.81 8.63 -15.39
CA ALA A 85 -6.66 7.98 -14.77
C ALA A 85 -6.92 7.64 -13.29
N THR A 86 -5.98 6.88 -12.71
CA THR A 86 -5.77 6.87 -11.26
C THR A 86 -4.82 7.99 -10.92
N TRP A 87 -5.26 8.86 -10.01
CA TRP A 87 -4.49 10.02 -9.57
C TRP A 87 -3.66 9.68 -8.34
N HIS A 88 -2.42 10.13 -8.36
CA HIS A 88 -1.41 9.93 -7.33
C HIS A 88 -1.04 11.28 -6.73
N ILE A 89 -0.98 11.35 -5.40
CA ILE A 89 -0.50 12.54 -4.70
C ILE A 89 1.00 12.42 -4.45
N VAL A 90 1.73 13.43 -4.88
CA VAL A 90 3.18 13.58 -4.68
C VAL A 90 3.38 14.65 -3.62
N ILE A 91 4.23 14.38 -2.63
CA ILE A 91 4.58 15.34 -1.58
C ILE A 91 5.99 15.85 -1.88
N SER A 92 6.10 17.10 -2.34
CA SER A 92 7.37 17.76 -2.65
C SER A 92 8.01 18.32 -1.39
N ALA A 93 7.22 18.96 -0.52
CA ALA A 93 7.66 19.52 0.77
C ALA A 93 7.49 18.48 1.89
N ARG A 94 8.43 17.52 1.99
CA ARG A 94 8.31 16.37 2.91
C ARG A 94 8.13 16.74 4.39
N ASP A 95 8.68 17.88 4.81
CA ASP A 95 8.58 18.36 6.21
C ASP A 95 7.26 19.09 6.52
N ASN A 96 6.42 19.35 5.50
CA ASN A 96 5.14 20.04 5.70
C ASN A 96 4.07 19.06 6.23
N GLU A 97 3.78 19.15 7.53
CA GLU A 97 2.79 18.30 8.20
C GLU A 97 1.39 18.45 7.60
N ASN A 98 0.99 19.66 7.19
CA ASN A 98 -0.30 19.90 6.57
C ASN A 98 -0.41 19.22 5.19
N ALA A 99 0.70 19.13 4.45
CA ALA A 99 0.75 18.44 3.17
C ALA A 99 0.52 16.93 3.36
N ARG A 100 1.20 16.31 4.33
CA ARG A 100 0.98 14.91 4.73
C ARG A 100 -0.45 14.69 5.18
N ARG A 101 -1.01 15.60 5.97
CA ARG A 101 -2.39 15.52 6.47
C ARG A 101 -3.43 15.49 5.34
N LEU A 102 -3.26 16.28 4.29
CA LEU A 102 -4.15 16.22 3.11
C LEU A 102 -4.03 14.87 2.42
N ALA A 103 -2.79 14.44 2.15
CA ALA A 103 -2.55 13.18 1.49
C ALA A 103 -3.17 12.02 2.27
N ASP A 104 -3.00 11.99 3.61
CA ASP A 104 -3.52 10.92 4.46
C ASP A 104 -5.03 10.94 4.51
N TRP A 105 -5.62 12.14 4.60
CA TRP A 105 -7.07 12.31 4.58
C TRP A 105 -7.68 11.78 3.28
N LEU A 106 -7.09 12.07 2.11
CA LEU A 106 -7.59 11.55 0.82
C LEU A 106 -7.60 10.02 0.77
N THR A 107 -6.63 9.35 1.41
CA THR A 107 -6.56 7.89 1.48
C THR A 107 -7.36 7.27 2.64
N SER A 108 -7.93 8.08 3.52
CA SER A 108 -8.75 7.61 4.64
C SER A 108 -10.17 7.23 4.18
N GLU A 109 -10.91 6.50 5.01
CA GLU A 109 -12.31 6.14 4.71
C GLU A 109 -13.20 7.36 4.48
N ILE A 110 -13.00 8.46 5.24
CA ILE A 110 -13.77 9.69 5.03
C ILE A 110 -13.40 10.37 3.71
N GLY A 111 -12.12 10.40 3.34
CA GLY A 111 -11.66 10.95 2.06
C GLY A 111 -12.21 10.16 0.88
N LYS A 112 -12.05 8.83 0.89
CA LYS A 112 -12.59 7.92 -0.13
C LYS A 112 -14.09 8.10 -0.32
N ARG A 113 -14.86 8.12 0.77
CA ARG A 113 -16.31 8.34 0.72
C ARG A 113 -16.67 9.72 0.19
N THR A 114 -15.89 10.74 0.52
CA THR A 114 -16.11 12.10 0.01
C THR A 114 -15.91 12.15 -1.50
N VAL A 115 -14.82 11.57 -2.01
CA VAL A 115 -14.55 11.50 -3.45
C VAL A 115 -15.65 10.71 -4.16
N ALA A 116 -16.04 9.55 -3.62
CA ALA A 116 -17.09 8.71 -4.20
C ALA A 116 -18.50 9.33 -4.16
N ALA A 117 -18.73 10.32 -3.29
CA ALA A 117 -20.01 11.03 -3.19
C ALA A 117 -20.11 12.22 -4.16
N TYR A 118 -19.02 12.57 -4.85
CA TYR A 118 -19.06 13.60 -5.88
C TYR A 118 -19.82 13.08 -7.10
N THR A 119 -20.82 13.85 -7.56
CA THR A 119 -21.66 13.47 -8.69
C THR A 119 -21.76 14.58 -9.73
N VAL A 120 -21.81 14.17 -10.98
CA VAL A 120 -22.05 15.02 -12.17
C VAL A 120 -23.18 14.35 -12.94
N ASP A 121 -24.27 15.09 -13.20
CA ASP A 121 -25.46 14.58 -13.90
C ASP A 121 -26.00 13.25 -13.34
N GLY A 122 -25.91 13.07 -12.01
CA GLY A 122 -26.37 11.87 -11.31
C GLY A 122 -25.43 10.66 -11.37
N ALA A 123 -24.30 10.74 -12.08
CA ALA A 123 -23.25 9.74 -12.09
C ALA A 123 -22.13 10.10 -11.10
N ALA A 124 -21.44 9.11 -10.54
CA ALA A 124 -20.25 9.30 -9.69
C ALA A 124 -18.97 9.00 -10.50
N PRO A 125 -18.34 10.01 -11.15
CA PRO A 125 -17.21 9.79 -12.04
C PRO A 125 -15.90 9.42 -11.32
N PHE A 126 -15.81 9.67 -10.01
CA PHE A 126 -14.63 9.37 -9.21
C PHE A 126 -14.96 8.38 -8.09
N GLY A 127 -13.98 7.55 -7.75
CA GLY A 127 -14.10 6.57 -6.68
C GLY A 127 -12.76 6.29 -6.01
N PRO A 128 -12.75 5.38 -5.02
CA PRO A 128 -11.52 4.96 -4.35
C PRO A 128 -10.47 4.51 -5.36
N ALA A 129 -9.20 4.80 -5.07
CA ALA A 129 -8.10 4.38 -5.92
C ALA A 129 -8.19 2.86 -6.14
N LYS A 130 -8.19 2.44 -7.42
CA LYS A 130 -7.98 1.03 -7.76
C LYS A 130 -6.62 0.65 -7.20
N GLN A 131 -6.59 -0.23 -6.19
CA GLN A 131 -5.34 -0.81 -5.75
C GLN A 131 -4.76 -1.52 -6.96
N ALA A 132 -3.58 -1.07 -7.43
CA ALA A 132 -2.75 -1.92 -8.26
C ALA A 132 -2.55 -3.18 -7.41
N LYS A 133 -3.18 -4.27 -7.81
CA LYS A 133 -2.90 -5.58 -7.25
C LYS A 133 -1.41 -5.74 -7.45
N ALA A 134 -0.64 -5.57 -6.38
CA ALA A 134 0.80 -5.78 -6.42
C ALA A 134 0.96 -7.17 -7.03
N GLU A 135 1.42 -7.20 -8.27
CA GLU A 135 1.80 -8.43 -8.91
C GLU A 135 3.01 -8.86 -8.10
N VAL A 136 2.77 -9.68 -7.08
CA VAL A 136 3.82 -10.36 -6.33
C VAL A 136 4.62 -11.04 -7.43
N ALA A 137 5.81 -10.51 -7.72
CA ALA A 137 6.74 -11.13 -8.65
C ALA A 137 6.72 -12.61 -8.29
N ALA A 138 6.23 -13.44 -9.20
CA ALA A 138 6.06 -14.85 -8.92
C ALA A 138 7.47 -15.35 -8.59
N VAL A 139 7.70 -15.66 -7.30
CA VAL A 139 8.94 -16.28 -6.89
C VAL A 139 8.92 -17.64 -7.57
N THR A 140 9.68 -17.76 -8.64
CA THR A 140 9.77 -18.98 -9.44
C THR A 140 10.96 -19.78 -8.93
N PHE A 141 10.79 -21.09 -8.90
CA PHE A 141 11.82 -22.05 -8.51
C PHE A 141 11.99 -23.03 -9.66
N ASP A 142 13.23 -23.41 -9.95
CA ASP A 142 13.58 -24.25 -11.11
C ASP A 142 13.20 -25.74 -10.93
N GLY A 143 12.54 -26.10 -9.83
CA GLY A 143 12.13 -27.47 -9.52
C GLY A 143 10.92 -27.96 -10.34
N ASP A 144 10.79 -29.28 -10.46
CA ASP A 144 9.60 -29.91 -11.04
C ASP A 144 8.43 -29.84 -10.05
N ALA A 145 7.44 -29.00 -10.36
CA ALA A 145 6.26 -28.81 -9.51
C ALA A 145 5.38 -30.06 -9.36
N ALA A 146 5.28 -30.92 -10.39
CA ALA A 146 4.50 -32.15 -10.29
C ALA A 146 5.20 -33.16 -9.38
N ARG A 147 6.53 -33.27 -9.47
CA ARG A 147 7.33 -34.02 -8.49
C ARG A 147 7.20 -33.40 -7.09
N GLY A 148 7.19 -32.08 -7.00
CA GLY A 148 7.04 -31.33 -5.75
C GLY A 148 5.73 -31.59 -5.03
N GLU A 149 4.62 -31.68 -5.75
CA GLU A 149 3.31 -32.06 -5.21
C GLU A 149 3.36 -33.45 -4.59
N ASN A 150 3.86 -34.44 -5.35
CA ASN A 150 3.98 -35.82 -4.90
C ASN A 150 4.90 -35.96 -3.68
N LEU A 151 6.01 -35.22 -3.63
CA LEU A 151 6.91 -35.18 -2.48
C LEU A 151 6.24 -34.54 -1.28
N SER A 152 5.53 -33.43 -1.49
CA SER A 152 4.82 -32.71 -0.43
C SER A 152 3.78 -33.61 0.23
N ASP A 153 2.97 -34.35 -0.55
CA ASP A 153 1.98 -35.28 0.00
C ASP A 153 2.66 -36.39 0.82
N LYS A 154 3.68 -37.05 0.25
CA LYS A 154 4.39 -38.15 0.92
C LYS A 154 5.11 -37.74 2.21
N LEU A 155 5.74 -36.56 2.20
CA LEU A 155 6.65 -36.13 3.28
C LEU A 155 5.95 -35.23 4.30
N CYS A 156 4.96 -34.44 3.88
CA CYS A 156 4.31 -33.43 4.70
C CYS A 156 2.82 -33.72 4.95
N GLY A 157 2.18 -34.56 4.12
CA GLY A 157 0.74 -34.85 4.16
C GLY A 157 0.24 -35.38 5.49
N ARG A 158 1.10 -36.11 6.22
CA ARG A 158 0.80 -36.60 7.58
C ARG A 158 0.43 -35.49 8.56
N CYS A 159 0.92 -34.27 8.35
CA CYS A 159 0.71 -33.15 9.27
C CYS A 159 -0.04 -32.00 8.62
N HIS A 160 0.17 -31.74 7.33
CA HIS A 160 -0.37 -30.60 6.59
C HIS A 160 -1.31 -31.07 5.47
N VAL A 161 -2.46 -30.43 5.28
CA VAL A 161 -3.17 -30.54 3.99
C VAL A 161 -2.33 -29.89 2.88
N VAL A 162 -1.87 -30.71 1.93
CA VAL A 162 -1.01 -30.32 0.79
C VAL A 162 -1.84 -29.86 -0.41
N SER A 163 -2.87 -30.63 -0.78
CA SER A 163 -3.80 -30.35 -1.88
C SER A 163 -5.22 -30.10 -1.38
N ARG A 164 -6.02 -29.32 -2.13
CA ARG A 164 -7.43 -29.07 -1.81
C ARG A 164 -8.33 -30.29 -1.99
N ASP A 165 -7.85 -31.31 -2.70
CA ASP A 165 -8.62 -32.52 -3.00
C ASP A 165 -8.44 -33.58 -1.89
N GLU A 166 -7.44 -33.41 -1.01
CA GLU A 166 -7.07 -34.35 0.06
C GLU A 166 -7.27 -33.77 1.46
N ARG A 167 -8.37 -33.04 1.67
CA ARG A 167 -8.68 -32.29 2.91
C ARG A 167 -8.72 -33.11 4.20
N MET A 168 -8.75 -34.43 4.12
CA MET A 168 -8.95 -35.34 5.27
C MET A 168 -7.67 -36.08 5.70
N ASN A 169 -6.51 -35.78 5.09
CA ASN A 169 -5.28 -36.55 5.33
C ASN A 169 -4.37 -35.99 6.44
N ASP A 170 -4.77 -34.91 7.14
CA ASP A 170 -3.93 -34.23 8.13
C ASP A 170 -4.41 -34.36 9.59
N ILE A 171 -3.62 -33.84 10.53
CA ILE A 171 -3.93 -33.88 11.97
C ILE A 171 -4.88 -32.74 12.42
N GLY A 172 -5.43 -31.96 11.49
CA GLY A 172 -6.38 -30.85 11.71
C GLY A 172 -5.88 -29.65 12.52
N SER A 173 -4.68 -29.72 13.08
CA SER A 173 -4.11 -28.73 14.01
C SER A 173 -2.92 -27.95 13.42
N THR A 174 -2.45 -28.30 12.23
CA THR A 174 -1.44 -27.51 11.52
C THR A 174 -2.05 -26.77 10.32
N PRO A 175 -1.51 -25.61 9.92
CA PRO A 175 -2.02 -24.89 8.76
C PRO A 175 -1.78 -25.65 7.46
N SER A 176 -2.75 -25.67 6.55
CA SER A 176 -2.55 -26.22 5.20
C SER A 176 -1.50 -25.44 4.41
N PHE A 177 -0.95 -26.06 3.35
CA PHE A 177 0.00 -25.39 2.45
C PHE A 177 -0.58 -24.11 1.85
N HIS A 178 -1.88 -24.08 1.57
CA HIS A 178 -2.57 -22.90 1.04
C HIS A 178 -2.61 -21.75 2.05
N VAL A 179 -2.77 -22.05 3.33
CA VAL A 179 -2.72 -21.04 4.42
C VAL A 179 -1.28 -20.56 4.62
N LEU A 180 -0.30 -21.47 4.60
CA LEU A 180 1.12 -21.11 4.70
C LEU A 180 1.53 -20.22 3.51
N ARG A 181 1.04 -20.52 2.30
CA ARG A 181 1.30 -19.78 1.06
C ARG A 181 0.73 -18.36 1.05
N ALA A 182 -0.28 -18.08 1.89
CA ALA A 182 -0.88 -16.76 2.01
C ALA A 182 -0.09 -15.80 2.94
N ARG A 183 0.95 -16.29 3.63
CA ARG A 183 1.85 -15.46 4.45
C ARG A 183 2.75 -14.60 3.54
N GLN A 184 3.15 -13.43 4.02
CA GLN A 184 4.06 -12.55 3.27
C GLN A 184 5.45 -13.16 3.10
N ASP A 185 5.94 -13.88 4.12
CA ASP A 185 7.27 -14.50 4.20
C ASP A 185 7.24 -16.01 3.91
N TRP A 186 6.24 -16.49 3.16
CA TRP A 186 6.01 -17.91 2.91
C TRP A 186 7.24 -18.59 2.31
N ASP A 187 7.91 -17.95 1.36
CA ASP A 187 9.06 -18.46 0.62
C ASP A 187 10.23 -18.78 1.57
N SER A 188 10.60 -17.81 2.40
CA SER A 188 11.67 -17.99 3.39
C SER A 188 11.34 -19.09 4.40
N ARG A 189 10.06 -19.20 4.79
CA ARG A 189 9.59 -20.22 5.73
C ARG A 189 9.67 -21.62 5.15
N PHE A 190 9.23 -21.80 3.90
CA PHE A 190 9.33 -23.08 3.21
C PHE A 190 10.79 -23.43 2.90
N GLN A 191 11.64 -22.49 2.48
CA GLN A 191 13.06 -22.78 2.20
C GLN A 191 13.85 -23.29 3.41
N SER A 192 13.42 -22.93 4.62
CA SER A 192 14.14 -23.28 5.85
C SER A 192 13.22 -23.88 6.90
N PHE A 193 12.19 -24.61 6.43
CA PHE A 193 11.21 -25.27 7.29
C PHE A 193 11.88 -26.30 8.21
N TYR A 194 12.88 -27.03 7.70
CA TYR A 194 13.65 -28.06 8.43
C TYR A 194 14.38 -27.50 9.66
N ALA A 195 14.59 -26.17 9.73
CA ALA A 195 15.18 -25.48 10.87
C ALA A 195 14.14 -24.83 11.81
N ARG A 196 12.84 -24.93 11.51
CA ARG A 196 11.75 -24.31 12.28
C ARG A 196 10.92 -25.35 13.01
N ASN A 197 10.75 -25.14 14.32
CA ASN A 197 9.92 -26.02 15.14
C ASN A 197 8.53 -26.24 14.52
N PRO A 198 8.01 -27.48 14.53
CA PRO A 198 8.58 -28.67 15.17
C PRO A 198 9.56 -29.50 14.31
N HIS A 199 9.83 -29.09 13.06
CA HIS A 199 10.51 -29.91 12.05
C HIS A 199 11.94 -30.40 12.37
N PRO A 200 12.82 -29.65 13.06
CA PRO A 200 14.18 -30.11 13.35
C PRO A 200 14.24 -31.43 14.13
N ALA A 201 13.16 -31.78 14.85
CA ALA A 201 13.12 -33.01 15.62
C ALA A 201 12.94 -34.28 14.77
N PHE A 202 12.51 -34.15 13.51
CA PHE A 202 12.17 -35.30 12.65
C PHE A 202 12.44 -35.07 11.16
N THR A 203 13.14 -34.00 10.78
CA THR A 203 13.46 -33.70 9.37
C THR A 203 14.96 -33.71 9.14
N GLN A 204 15.39 -34.36 8.06
CA GLN A 204 16.76 -34.31 7.58
C GLN A 204 16.81 -33.93 6.10
N VAL A 205 17.67 -32.98 5.79
CA VAL A 205 18.01 -32.59 4.41
C VAL A 205 19.45 -33.03 4.15
N ALA A 206 19.62 -33.90 3.16
CA ALA A 206 20.93 -34.42 2.77
C ALA A 206 21.94 -33.29 2.55
N ASP A 207 23.16 -33.46 3.08
CA ASP A 207 24.27 -32.50 3.03
C ASP A 207 24.02 -31.12 3.67
N VAL A 208 22.87 -30.93 4.34
CA VAL A 208 22.48 -29.64 4.95
C VAL A 208 22.28 -29.77 6.46
N THR A 209 21.53 -30.77 6.90
CA THR A 209 21.27 -30.99 8.34
C THR A 209 22.18 -32.08 8.89
N PRO A 210 22.66 -31.95 10.15
CA PRO A 210 23.40 -33.03 10.80
C PRO A 210 22.52 -34.27 11.04
N PRO A 211 23.11 -35.45 11.28
CA PRO A 211 22.39 -36.62 11.75
C PRO A 211 21.69 -36.34 13.09
N PHE A 212 20.58 -37.05 13.35
CA PHE A 212 19.98 -37.02 14.70
C PHE A 212 20.98 -37.53 15.74
N HIS A 213 20.95 -36.91 16.92
CA HIS A 213 21.82 -37.32 18.02
C HIS A 213 21.36 -38.68 18.56
N GLU A 214 22.30 -39.60 18.86
CA GLU A 214 21.98 -40.95 19.32
C GLU A 214 21.09 -40.96 20.58
N GLU A 215 21.34 -40.04 21.51
CA GLU A 215 20.57 -39.89 22.76
C GLU A 215 19.22 -39.17 22.58
N ARG A 216 18.92 -38.63 21.39
CA ARG A 216 17.68 -37.92 21.07
C ARG A 216 17.15 -38.37 19.71
N PRO A 217 16.70 -39.64 19.60
CA PRO A 217 16.16 -40.16 18.36
C PRO A 217 14.89 -39.40 17.96
N PRO A 218 14.57 -39.37 16.65
CA PRO A 218 13.39 -38.68 16.15
C PRO A 218 12.11 -39.31 16.74
N PRO A 219 11.12 -38.50 17.18
CA PRO A 219 9.91 -39.01 17.84
C PRO A 219 8.93 -39.71 16.89
N ILE A 220 9.16 -39.59 15.58
CA ILE A 220 8.38 -40.20 14.50
C ILE A 220 9.32 -40.66 13.40
N VAL A 221 8.81 -41.46 12.45
CA VAL A 221 9.53 -41.79 11.21
C VAL A 221 9.98 -40.48 10.54
N PRO A 222 11.30 -40.29 10.33
CA PRO A 222 11.85 -39.06 9.78
C PRO A 222 11.33 -38.73 8.39
N VAL A 223 11.30 -37.44 8.11
CA VAL A 223 11.21 -36.87 6.78
C VAL A 223 12.63 -36.69 6.27
N GLU A 224 13.02 -37.44 5.26
CA GLU A 224 14.33 -37.36 4.62
C GLU A 224 14.16 -36.85 3.19
N MET A 225 14.97 -35.86 2.80
CA MET A 225 14.92 -35.28 1.46
C MET A 225 16.28 -34.72 1.04
N THR A 226 16.45 -34.47 -0.26
CA THR A 226 17.60 -33.74 -0.81
C THR A 226 17.29 -32.26 -1.01
N LEU A 227 18.30 -31.44 -1.34
CA LEU A 227 18.05 -30.07 -1.78
C LEU A 227 17.23 -30.01 -3.08
N ASP A 228 17.39 -30.98 -3.99
CA ASP A 228 16.60 -31.05 -5.23
C ASP A 228 15.12 -31.35 -4.94
N ASP A 229 14.85 -32.21 -3.96
CA ASP A 229 13.49 -32.46 -3.48
C ASP A 229 12.87 -31.20 -2.87
N LEU A 230 13.65 -30.44 -2.08
CA LEU A 230 13.22 -29.16 -1.55
C LEU A 230 12.91 -28.16 -2.67
N GLN A 231 13.75 -28.08 -3.71
CA GLN A 231 13.48 -27.20 -4.87
C GLN A 231 12.20 -27.60 -5.60
N ALA A 232 11.94 -28.90 -5.78
CA ALA A 232 10.69 -29.39 -6.35
C ALA A 232 9.47 -28.99 -5.49
N ILE A 233 9.55 -29.16 -4.17
CA ILE A 233 8.51 -28.73 -3.21
C ILE A 233 8.29 -27.21 -3.31
N MET A 234 9.36 -26.41 -3.36
CA MET A 234 9.28 -24.96 -3.51
C MET A 234 8.59 -24.56 -4.82
N ALA A 235 8.90 -25.23 -5.93
CA ALA A 235 8.25 -25.00 -7.21
C ALA A 235 6.74 -25.27 -7.14
N TYR A 236 6.33 -26.38 -6.54
CA TYR A 236 4.91 -26.68 -6.30
C TYR A 236 4.22 -25.62 -5.43
N VAL A 237 4.80 -25.30 -4.27
CA VAL A 237 4.22 -24.33 -3.32
C VAL A 237 4.11 -22.94 -3.94
N SER A 238 5.09 -22.53 -4.75
CA SER A 238 5.06 -21.23 -5.43
C SER A 238 3.85 -21.06 -6.35
N ALA A 239 3.44 -22.13 -7.01
CA ALA A 239 2.31 -22.20 -7.94
C ALA A 239 0.94 -22.35 -7.23
N LEU A 240 0.92 -22.66 -5.93
CA LEU A 240 -0.32 -22.79 -5.19
C LEU A 240 -1.07 -21.46 -5.10
N LYS A 241 -2.40 -21.54 -5.31
CA LYS A 241 -3.30 -20.43 -5.01
C LYS A 241 -3.33 -20.22 -3.49
N PRO A 242 -2.95 -19.04 -2.96
CA PRO A 242 -3.02 -18.79 -1.52
C PRO A 242 -4.46 -18.88 -1.02
N ALA A 243 -4.63 -19.32 0.24
CA ALA A 243 -5.92 -19.24 0.92
C ALA A 243 -6.31 -17.78 1.15
N ASP A 244 -7.62 -17.51 1.10
CA ASP A 244 -8.16 -16.23 1.53
C ASP A 244 -8.20 -16.21 3.07
N LEU A 245 -7.39 -15.34 3.67
CA LEU A 245 -7.31 -15.17 5.12
C LEU A 245 -8.16 -13.99 5.62
N GLY A 246 -8.91 -13.34 4.73
CA GLY A 246 -9.65 -12.12 5.04
C GLY A 246 -8.75 -10.88 5.17
N ALA A 247 -9.35 -9.77 5.57
CA ALA A 247 -8.63 -8.51 5.73
C ALA A 247 -7.62 -8.56 6.89
N PRO A 248 -6.46 -7.87 6.80
CA PRO A 248 -5.52 -7.76 7.91
C PRO A 248 -6.22 -7.21 9.17
N ILE A 249 -5.89 -7.77 10.33
CA ILE A 249 -6.38 -7.27 11.62
C ILE A 249 -5.81 -5.85 11.81
N GLN A 250 -6.70 -4.86 11.88
CA GLN A 250 -6.32 -3.50 12.20
C GLN A 250 -6.13 -3.38 13.71
N HIS A 251 -4.90 -3.09 14.15
CA HIS A 251 -4.65 -2.72 15.54
C HIS A 251 -5.20 -1.32 15.79
N GLN A 252 -6.03 -1.19 16.82
CA GLN A 252 -6.51 0.10 17.34
C GLN A 252 -5.48 0.71 18.30
#